data_AF-A0A2B8A188-F1
#
_entry.id   AF-A0A2B8A188-F1
#
_cell.length_a   1.000
_cell.length_b   1.000
_cell.length_c   1.000
_cell.angle_alpha   90.00
_cell.angle_beta   90.00
_cell.angle_gamma   90.00
#
_symmetry.space_group_name_H-M   'P 1'
#
loop_
_entity.id
_entity.type
_entity.pdbx_description
1 polymer ?
#
loop_
_entity_poly.entity_id
_entity_poly.type
_entity_poly.pdbx_seq_one_letter_code
_entity_poly.pdbx_strand_id
1 'polypeptide(L)'
;MFLCSAAAAQKSKSQLQKEKEKNLNKIKETERILAETTRQKTNTLGELQALNRRIEVQQQLINSTKEEISILDSAIYENNEIVSSLENDLQKLKEEYAKMLYAAQKTIGKGDRLALLFSSRTFDQLAMRIKYMQQYSQARKAQERVIERVQQKLRRQVASSREKKRAKSLLLAENVEEQEKMSALQ
;
A
#
# COMPACT_ATOMS: atom_id res chain seq x y z
N MET A 1 -3.01 40.52 -11.35
CA MET A 1 -3.36 39.49 -12.35
C MET A 1 -3.26 38.14 -11.65
N PHE A 2 -4.38 37.64 -11.11
CA PHE A 2 -4.43 36.39 -10.35
C PHE A 2 -4.64 35.21 -11.32
N LEU A 3 -3.62 34.37 -11.47
CA LEU A 3 -3.70 33.11 -12.21
C LEU A 3 -4.46 32.09 -11.35
N CYS A 4 -5.72 31.84 -11.70
CA CYS A 4 -6.48 30.71 -11.21
C CYS A 4 -5.91 29.43 -11.82
N SER A 5 -5.13 28.66 -11.06
CA SER A 5 -4.81 27.28 -11.41
C SER A 5 -6.08 26.44 -11.35
N ALA A 6 -6.59 26.02 -12.51
CA ALA A 6 -7.62 25.00 -12.59
C ALA A 6 -7.06 23.69 -12.02
N ALA A 7 -7.45 23.37 -10.78
CA ALA A 7 -7.23 22.04 -10.23
C ALA A 7 -8.12 21.07 -11.02
N ALA A 8 -7.53 20.36 -12.00
CA ALA A 8 -8.18 19.23 -12.63
C ALA A 8 -8.50 18.21 -11.53
N ALA A 9 -9.78 18.01 -11.23
CA ALA A 9 -10.20 17.06 -10.21
C ALA A 9 -9.83 15.65 -10.66
N GLN A 10 -8.81 15.07 -10.02
CA GLN A 10 -8.39 13.68 -10.25
C GLN A 10 -9.57 12.74 -9.97
N LYS A 11 -9.94 11.89 -10.93
CA LYS A 11 -11.00 10.89 -10.74
C LYS A 11 -10.58 9.88 -9.67
N SER A 12 -11.55 9.43 -8.87
CA SER A 12 -11.33 8.36 -7.90
C SER A 12 -11.26 6.99 -8.57
N LYS A 13 -10.56 6.04 -7.94
CA LYS A 13 -10.50 4.64 -8.41
C LYS A 13 -11.90 4.03 -8.65
N SER A 14 -12.87 4.31 -7.78
CA SER A 14 -14.24 3.81 -7.94
C SER A 14 -14.94 4.39 -9.17
N GLN A 15 -14.72 5.68 -9.47
CA GLN A 15 -15.24 6.30 -10.69
C GLN A 15 -14.63 5.67 -11.93
N LEU A 16 -13.31 5.45 -11.94
CA LEU A 16 -12.61 4.79 -13.05
C LEU A 16 -13.12 3.35 -13.27
N GLN A 17 -13.37 2.59 -12.20
CA GLN A 17 -13.94 1.25 -12.31
C GLN A 17 -15.34 1.25 -12.93
N LYS A 18 -16.20 2.21 -12.57
CA LYS A 18 -17.53 2.36 -13.18
C LYS A 18 -17.45 2.77 -14.64
N GLU A 19 -16.53 3.68 -14.99
CA GLU A 19 -16.29 4.08 -16.37
C GLU A 19 -15.78 2.91 -17.21
N LYS A 20 -14.84 2.13 -16.67
CA LYS A 20 -14.33 0.90 -17.25
C LYS A 20 -15.45 -0.10 -17.56
N GLU A 21 -16.30 -0.41 -16.59
CA GLU A 21 -17.43 -1.33 -16.77
C GLU A 21 -18.40 -0.83 -17.85
N LYS A 22 -18.73 0.46 -17.82
CA LYS A 22 -19.58 1.09 -18.85
C LYS A 22 -18.96 1.01 -20.24
N ASN A 23 -17.65 1.19 -20.36
CA ASN A 23 -16.94 1.11 -21.63
C ASN A 23 -16.89 -0.33 -22.16
N LEU A 24 -16.63 -1.32 -21.29
CA LEU A 24 -16.68 -2.73 -21.66
C LEU A 24 -18.06 -3.13 -22.19
N ASN A 25 -19.14 -2.66 -21.56
CA ASN A 25 -20.50 -2.92 -22.04
C ASN A 25 -20.78 -2.28 -23.41
N LYS A 26 -20.27 -1.05 -23.64
CA LYS A 26 -20.37 -0.40 -24.96
C LYS A 26 -19.57 -1.13 -26.03
N ILE A 27 -18.38 -1.64 -25.71
CA ILE A 27 -17.57 -2.44 -26.64
C ILE A 27 -18.37 -3.67 -27.08
N LYS A 28 -18.93 -4.42 -26.13
CA LYS A 28 -19.76 -5.60 -26.43
C LYS A 28 -20.96 -5.30 -27.32
N GLU A 29 -21.68 -4.22 -27.05
CA GLU A 29 -22.82 -3.83 -27.90
C GLU A 29 -22.37 -3.42 -29.30
N THR A 30 -21.25 -2.71 -29.41
CA THR A 30 -20.69 -2.31 -30.71
C THR A 30 -20.23 -3.54 -31.51
N GLU A 31 -19.63 -4.53 -30.86
CA GLU A 31 -19.26 -5.81 -31.49
C GLU A 31 -20.49 -6.57 -31.98
N ARG A 32 -21.58 -6.57 -31.21
CA ARG A 32 -22.86 -7.17 -31.62
C ARG A 32 -23.42 -6.51 -32.88
N ILE A 33 -23.45 -5.18 -32.91
CA ILE A 33 -23.91 -4.40 -34.06
C ILE A 33 -23.05 -4.68 -35.29
N LEU A 34 -21.71 -4.66 -35.15
CA LEU A 34 -20.79 -4.98 -36.24
C LEU A 34 -21.08 -6.37 -36.83
N ALA A 35 -21.21 -7.39 -35.98
CA ALA A 35 -21.51 -8.75 -36.44
C ALA A 35 -22.84 -8.85 -37.20
N GLU A 36 -23.87 -8.12 -36.76
CA GLU A 36 -25.17 -8.06 -37.42
C GLU A 36 -25.11 -7.32 -38.77
N THR A 37 -24.35 -6.22 -38.83
CA THR A 37 -24.21 -5.38 -40.04
C THR A 37 -23.39 -6.08 -41.13
N THR A 38 -22.29 -6.76 -40.76
CA THR A 38 -21.48 -7.58 -41.67
C THR A 38 -22.28 -8.73 -42.28
N ARG A 39 -23.23 -9.30 -41.51
CA ARG A 39 -24.15 -10.34 -42.00
C ARG A 39 -25.14 -9.80 -43.05
N GLN A 40 -25.44 -8.50 -43.05
CA GLN A 40 -26.35 -7.83 -44.00
C GLN A 40 -25.66 -7.24 -45.25
N LYS A 41 -24.33 -7.41 -45.43
CA LYS A 41 -23.51 -7.18 -46.64
C LYS A 41 -23.62 -5.83 -47.40
N THR A 42 -24.39 -4.83 -46.94
CA THR A 42 -24.72 -3.65 -47.77
C THR A 42 -24.50 -2.28 -47.13
N ASN A 43 -24.07 -2.18 -45.87
CA ASN A 43 -24.02 -0.90 -45.15
C ASN A 43 -22.60 -0.50 -44.69
N THR A 44 -21.70 -0.24 -45.64
CA THR A 44 -20.29 0.12 -45.41
C THR A 44 -20.12 1.37 -44.54
N LEU A 45 -21.06 2.32 -44.62
CA LEU A 45 -21.04 3.54 -43.79
C LEU A 45 -21.37 3.23 -42.33
N GLY A 46 -22.35 2.37 -42.06
CA GLY A 46 -22.71 1.93 -40.71
C GLY A 46 -21.59 1.11 -40.06
N GLU A 47 -20.93 0.24 -40.83
CA GLU A 47 -19.75 -0.52 -40.38
C GLU A 47 -18.60 0.40 -39.99
N LEU A 48 -18.30 1.42 -40.80
CA LEU A 48 -17.27 2.42 -40.51
C LEU A 48 -17.59 3.22 -39.24
N GLN A 49 -18.84 3.65 -39.07
CA GLN A 49 -19.28 4.37 -37.87
C GLN A 49 -19.17 3.51 -36.61
N ALA A 50 -19.57 2.25 -36.68
CA ALA A 50 -19.46 1.31 -35.57
C ALA A 50 -17.99 1.02 -35.21
N LEU A 51 -17.12 0.84 -36.21
CA LEU A 51 -15.68 0.66 -35.99
C LEU A 51 -15.06 1.89 -35.31
N ASN A 52 -15.34 3.09 -35.80
CA ASN A 52 -14.86 4.33 -35.17
C ASN A 52 -15.35 4.47 -33.73
N ARG A 53 -16.61 4.10 -33.46
CA ARG A 53 -17.15 4.13 -32.09
C ARG A 53 -16.44 3.12 -31.19
N ARG A 54 -16.12 1.93 -31.71
CA ARG A 54 -15.33 0.92 -30.98
C ARG A 54 -13.95 1.47 -30.63
N ILE A 55 -13.24 2.06 -31.59
CA ILE A 55 -11.90 2.66 -31.38
C ILE A 55 -11.96 3.75 -30.30
N GLU A 56 -12.97 4.63 -30.34
CA GLU A 56 -13.13 5.68 -29.33
C GLU A 56 -13.33 5.11 -27.91
N VAL A 57 -14.21 4.11 -27.76
CA VAL A 57 -14.47 3.48 -26.46
C VAL A 57 -13.25 2.70 -25.97
N GLN A 58 -12.53 2.04 -26.88
CA GLN A 58 -11.28 1.35 -26.60
C GLN A 58 -10.23 2.33 -26.06
N GLN A 59 -10.09 3.51 -26.68
CA GLN A 59 -9.16 4.55 -26.24
C GLN A 59 -9.54 5.09 -24.86
N GLN A 60 -10.83 5.28 -24.59
CA GLN A 60 -11.32 5.69 -23.27
C GLN A 60 -11.01 4.64 -22.19
N LEU A 61 -11.17 3.35 -22.51
CA LEU A 61 -10.81 2.24 -21.62
C LEU A 61 -9.31 2.25 -21.29
N ILE A 62 -8.44 2.36 -22.31
CA ILE A 62 -6.98 2.41 -22.11
C ILE A 62 -6.59 3.60 -21.23
N ASN A 63 -7.16 4.79 -21.49
CA ASN A 63 -6.86 5.98 -20.71
C ASN A 63 -7.31 5.83 -19.25
N SER A 64 -8.52 5.32 -19.01
CA SER A 64 -9.03 5.04 -17.65
C SER A 64 -8.15 4.04 -16.90
N THR A 65 -7.67 2.99 -17.58
CA THR A 65 -6.77 2.00 -16.98
C THR A 65 -5.40 2.61 -16.66
N LYS A 66 -4.85 3.48 -17.52
CA LYS A 66 -3.60 4.21 -17.25
C LYS A 66 -3.73 5.14 -16.05
N GLU A 67 -4.87 5.83 -15.90
CA GLU A 67 -5.16 6.64 -14.71
C GLU A 67 -5.23 5.80 -13.44
N GLU A 68 -5.86 4.62 -13.48
CA GLU A 68 -5.92 3.70 -12.33
C GLU A 68 -4.52 3.19 -11.95
N ILE A 69 -3.67 2.87 -12.94
CA ILE A 69 -2.26 2.49 -12.73
C ILE A 69 -1.49 3.62 -12.05
N SER A 70 -1.67 4.87 -12.49
CA SER A 70 -1.01 6.05 -11.90
C SER A 70 -1.40 6.25 -10.44
N ILE A 71 -2.69 6.09 -10.11
CA ILE A 71 -3.18 6.14 -8.72
C ILE A 71 -2.55 5.03 -7.87
N LEU A 72 -2.44 3.82 -8.41
CA LEU A 72 -1.77 2.71 -7.72
C LEU A 72 -0.28 3.01 -7.49
N ASP A 73 0.40 3.64 -8.44
CA ASP A 73 1.80 4.02 -8.30
C ASP A 73 2.03 5.02 -7.18
N SER A 74 1.23 6.07 -7.09
CA SER A 74 1.26 7.01 -5.97
C SER A 74 1.00 6.28 -4.64
N ALA A 75 -0.03 5.42 -4.59
CA ALA A 75 -0.39 4.68 -3.39
C ALA A 75 0.63 3.59 -2.98
N ILE A 76 1.45 3.10 -3.92
CA ILE A 76 2.58 2.20 -3.66
C ILE A 76 3.77 3.00 -3.13
N TYR A 77 4.07 4.15 -3.75
CA TYR A 77 5.13 5.05 -3.32
C TYR A 77 4.94 5.49 -1.87
N GLU A 78 3.77 6.06 -1.54
CA GLU A 78 3.43 6.47 -0.17
C GLU A 78 3.54 5.32 0.84
N ASN A 79 3.10 4.12 0.44
CA ASN A 79 3.16 2.96 1.32
C ASN A 79 4.61 2.48 1.55
N ASN A 80 5.48 2.60 0.55
CA ASN A 80 6.90 2.27 0.71
C ASN A 80 7.61 3.27 1.62
N GLU A 81 7.27 4.56 1.56
CA GLU A 81 7.77 5.57 2.51
C GLU A 81 7.36 5.23 3.94
N ILE A 82 6.09 4.85 4.15
CA ILE A 82 5.60 4.40 5.46
C ILE A 82 6.35 3.14 5.94
N VAL A 83 6.58 2.16 5.04
CA VAL A 83 7.35 0.95 5.35
C VAL A 83 8.76 1.31 5.79
N SER A 84 9.46 2.16 5.02
CA SER A 84 10.81 2.62 5.35
C SER A 84 10.87 3.32 6.71
N SER A 85 9.90 4.21 6.99
CA SER A 85 9.81 4.86 8.30
C SER A 85 9.61 3.85 9.43
N LEU A 86 8.71 2.87 9.26
CA LEU A 86 8.44 1.85 10.28
C LEU A 86 9.62 0.90 10.50
N GLU A 87 10.39 0.60 9.45
CA GLU A 87 11.63 -0.19 9.54
C GLU A 87 12.69 0.55 10.36
N ASN A 88 12.88 1.84 10.09
CA ASN A 88 13.80 2.69 10.84
C ASN A 88 13.38 2.82 12.31
N ASP A 89 12.09 3.05 12.58
CA ASP A 89 11.57 3.12 13.95
C ASP A 89 11.76 1.79 14.68
N LEU A 90 11.48 0.67 14.01
CA LEU A 90 11.66 -0.66 14.58
C LEU A 90 13.13 -0.94 14.91
N GLN A 91 14.06 -0.52 14.04
CA GLN A 91 15.50 -0.65 14.29
C GLN A 91 15.90 0.15 15.53
N LYS A 92 15.55 1.43 15.60
CA LYS A 92 15.85 2.30 16.75
C LYS A 92 15.30 1.72 18.05
N LEU A 93 14.05 1.27 18.05
CA LEU A 93 13.41 0.66 19.23
C LEU A 93 14.15 -0.61 19.68
N LYS A 94 14.60 -1.46 18.74
CA LYS A 94 15.39 -2.65 19.07
C LYS A 94 16.76 -2.31 19.63
N GLU A 95 17.43 -1.30 19.09
CA GLU A 95 18.73 -0.83 19.58
C GLU A 95 18.63 -0.25 21.00
N GLU A 96 17.61 0.57 21.26
CA GLU A 96 17.32 1.09 22.60
C GLU A 96 17.00 -0.03 23.59
N TYR A 97 16.18 -1.00 23.17
CA TYR A 97 15.85 -2.17 23.99
C TYR A 97 17.10 -3.00 24.30
N ALA A 98 17.99 -3.21 23.33
CA ALA A 98 19.26 -3.90 23.51
C ALA A 98 20.19 -3.15 24.48
N LYS A 99 20.31 -1.82 24.37
CA LYS A 99 21.07 -0.98 25.32
C LYS A 99 20.52 -1.11 26.74
N MET A 100 19.20 -1.09 26.89
CA MET A 100 18.53 -1.26 28.16
C MET A 100 18.83 -2.65 28.77
N LEU A 101 18.78 -3.72 27.96
CA LEU A 101 19.14 -5.07 28.41
C LEU A 101 20.61 -5.18 28.83
N TYR A 102 21.52 -4.64 28.02
CA TYR A 102 22.95 -4.62 28.30
C TYR A 102 23.26 -3.87 29.61
N ALA A 103 22.64 -2.71 29.83
CA ALA A 103 22.78 -1.95 31.05
C ALA A 103 22.32 -2.76 32.27
N ALA A 104 21.17 -3.42 32.21
CA ALA A 104 20.72 -4.29 33.31
C ALA A 104 21.67 -5.45 33.56
N GLN A 105 22.18 -6.10 32.51
CA GLN A 105 23.14 -7.19 32.66
C GLN A 105 24.44 -6.71 33.33
N LYS A 106 24.94 -5.52 32.97
CA LYS A 106 26.13 -4.92 33.57
C LYS A 106 25.92 -4.53 35.04
N THR A 107 24.75 -3.99 35.39
CA THR A 107 24.41 -3.64 36.78
C THR A 107 24.23 -4.86 37.67
N ILE A 108 23.78 -5.98 37.12
CA ILE A 108 23.60 -7.23 37.87
C ILE A 108 24.95 -7.95 38.06
N GLY A 109 25.89 -7.85 37.10
CA GLY A 109 27.19 -8.54 37.19
C GLY A 109 27.05 -10.07 37.37
N LYS A 110 28.14 -10.78 37.63
CA LYS A 110 28.11 -12.24 37.94
C LYS A 110 27.42 -12.59 39.27
N GLY A 111 26.89 -11.59 39.99
CA GLY A 111 26.23 -11.76 41.29
C GLY A 111 24.72 -11.89 41.15
N ASP A 112 24.14 -12.76 41.96
CA ASP A 112 22.71 -13.03 41.97
C ASP A 112 21.90 -11.73 42.24
N ARG A 113 20.77 -11.53 41.56
CA ARG A 113 19.88 -10.37 41.81
C ARG A 113 19.48 -10.27 43.29
N LEU A 114 19.39 -11.42 43.94
CA LEU A 114 19.17 -11.53 45.37
C LEU A 114 20.34 -10.92 46.18
N ALA A 115 21.59 -11.18 45.79
CA ALA A 115 22.76 -10.59 46.44
C ALA A 115 22.77 -9.05 46.34
N LEU A 116 22.34 -8.48 45.21
CA LEU A 116 22.19 -7.03 45.07
C LEU A 116 21.14 -6.48 46.05
N LEU A 117 19.99 -7.14 46.20
CA LEU A 117 18.95 -6.72 47.14
C LEU A 117 19.43 -6.84 48.60
N PHE A 118 20.02 -7.98 48.97
CA PHE A 118 20.47 -8.25 50.35
C PHE A 118 21.76 -7.53 50.76
N SER A 119 22.51 -6.92 49.83
CA SER A 119 23.65 -6.04 50.15
C SER A 119 23.25 -4.64 50.67
N SER A 120 21.95 -4.37 50.84
CA SER A 120 21.45 -3.06 51.29
C SER A 120 21.76 -2.84 52.77
N ARG A 121 22.26 -1.65 53.14
CA ARG A 121 22.62 -1.34 54.54
C ARG A 121 21.42 -1.02 55.43
N THR A 122 20.30 -0.60 54.83
CA THR A 122 19.05 -0.26 55.54
C THR A 122 17.83 -0.78 54.80
N PHE A 123 16.71 -0.92 55.51
CA PHE A 123 15.43 -1.33 54.94
C PHE A 123 14.94 -0.35 53.86
N ASP A 124 15.13 0.96 54.05
CA ASP A 124 14.75 1.98 53.06
C ASP A 124 15.52 1.82 51.74
N GLN A 125 16.82 1.51 51.81
CA GLN A 125 17.64 1.24 50.63
C GLN A 125 17.15 -0.01 49.87
N LEU A 126 16.77 -1.06 50.60
CA LEU A 126 16.19 -2.27 50.04
C LEU A 126 14.85 -1.98 49.33
N ALA A 127 13.94 -1.27 50.01
CA ALA A 127 12.64 -0.90 49.47
C ALA A 127 12.76 -0.07 48.19
N MET A 128 13.69 0.90 48.17
CA MET A 128 13.99 1.68 46.97
C MET A 128 14.52 0.80 45.82
N ARG A 129 15.47 -0.11 46.07
CA ARG A 129 15.99 -1.02 45.05
C ARG A 129 14.91 -1.92 44.45
N ILE A 130 14.01 -2.46 45.28
CA ILE A 130 12.86 -3.27 44.83
C ILE A 130 11.96 -2.44 43.90
N LYS A 131 11.61 -1.21 44.30
CA LYS A 131 10.79 -0.30 43.49
C LYS A 131 11.43 0.01 42.15
N TYR A 132 12.74 0.29 42.13
CA TYR A 132 13.49 0.50 40.89
C TYR A 132 13.46 -0.72 39.96
N MET A 133 13.65 -1.93 40.50
CA MET A 133 13.60 -3.16 39.69
C MET A 133 12.20 -3.39 39.10
N GLN A 134 11.14 -3.10 39.85
CA GLN A 134 9.77 -3.16 39.37
C GLN A 134 9.52 -2.17 38.23
N GLN A 135 9.90 -0.90 38.42
CA GLN A 135 9.76 0.13 37.39
C GLN A 135 10.53 -0.22 36.12
N TYR A 136 11.76 -0.71 36.26
CA TYR A 136 12.56 -1.18 35.13
C TYR A 136 11.89 -2.35 34.40
N SER A 137 11.38 -3.34 35.11
CA SER A 137 10.66 -4.48 34.51
C SER A 137 9.40 -4.02 33.76
N GLN A 138 8.65 -3.07 34.31
CA GLN A 138 7.47 -2.49 33.66
C GLN A 138 7.84 -1.72 32.39
N ALA A 139 8.88 -0.88 32.44
CA ALA A 139 9.38 -0.15 31.28
C ALA A 139 9.83 -1.11 30.17
N ARG A 140 10.55 -2.17 30.53
CA ARG A 140 10.97 -3.21 29.58
C ARG A 140 9.80 -3.87 28.88
N LYS A 141 8.78 -4.31 29.64
CA LYS A 141 7.56 -4.90 29.07
C LYS A 141 6.79 -3.91 28.20
N ALA A 142 6.79 -2.62 28.57
CA ALA A 142 6.14 -1.58 27.77
C ALA A 142 6.85 -1.40 26.42
N GLN A 143 8.19 -1.35 26.40
CA GLN A 143 8.98 -1.23 25.17
C GLN A 143 8.81 -2.45 24.25
N GLU A 144 8.79 -3.65 24.81
CA GLU A 144 8.47 -4.89 24.07
C GLU A 144 7.11 -4.79 23.36
N ARG A 145 6.05 -4.37 24.08
CA ARG A 145 4.72 -4.16 23.47
C ARG A 145 4.71 -3.07 22.39
N VAL A 146 5.59 -2.07 22.47
CA VAL A 146 5.72 -1.06 21.41
C VAL A 146 6.37 -1.68 20.18
N ILE A 147 7.47 -2.42 20.36
CA ILE A 147 8.16 -3.15 19.28
C ILE A 147 7.19 -4.09 18.55
N GLU A 148 6.42 -4.89 19.29
CA GLU A 148 5.44 -5.81 18.70
C GLU A 148 4.39 -5.08 17.86
N ARG A 149 3.85 -3.97 18.37
CA ARG A 149 2.86 -3.16 17.64
C ARG A 149 3.44 -2.58 16.34
N VAL A 150 4.67 -2.05 16.39
CA VAL A 150 5.35 -1.52 15.19
C VAL A 150 5.60 -2.64 14.19
N GLN A 151 6.06 -3.82 14.64
CA GLN A 151 6.24 -5.00 13.77
C GLN A 151 4.93 -5.44 13.10
N GLN A 152 3.82 -5.49 13.85
CA GLN A 152 2.53 -5.83 13.28
C GLN A 152 2.08 -4.80 12.24
N LYS A 153 2.25 -3.51 12.53
CA LYS A 153 1.92 -2.42 11.58
C LYS A 153 2.76 -2.53 10.31
N LEU A 154 4.07 -2.76 10.45
CA LEU A 154 4.99 -2.96 9.33
C LEU A 154 4.56 -4.16 8.46
N ARG A 155 4.28 -5.31 9.06
CA ARG A 155 3.82 -6.51 8.33
C ARG A 155 2.54 -6.23 7.53
N ARG A 156 1.58 -5.50 8.11
CA ARG A 156 0.34 -5.10 7.43
C ARG A 156 0.63 -4.18 6.23
N GLN A 157 1.53 -3.21 6.38
CA GLN A 157 1.86 -2.30 5.28
C GLN A 157 2.61 -2.98 4.14
N VAL A 158 3.55 -3.88 4.47
CA VAL A 158 4.25 -4.71 3.47
C VAL A 158 3.25 -5.58 2.70
N ALA A 159 2.31 -6.22 3.40
CA ALA A 159 1.26 -7.00 2.75
C ALA A 159 0.38 -6.13 1.83
N SER A 160 -0.06 -4.96 2.30
CA SER A 160 -0.84 -4.01 1.50
C SER A 160 -0.07 -3.54 0.25
N SER A 161 1.22 -3.25 0.36
CA SER A 161 2.07 -2.85 -0.77
C SER A 161 2.17 -3.98 -1.81
N ARG A 162 2.31 -5.24 -1.36
CA ARG A 162 2.32 -6.42 -2.25
C ARG A 162 1.01 -6.59 -3.01
N GLU A 163 -0.13 -6.44 -2.34
CA GLU A 163 -1.44 -6.54 -2.99
C GLU A 163 -1.66 -5.43 -4.02
N LYS A 164 -1.28 -4.19 -3.71
CA LYS A 164 -1.33 -3.08 -4.68
C LYS A 164 -0.43 -3.34 -5.90
N LYS A 165 0.78 -3.87 -5.70
CA LYS A 165 1.70 -4.24 -6.79
C LYS A 165 1.11 -5.33 -7.69
N ARG A 166 0.48 -6.35 -7.10
CA ARG A 166 -0.23 -7.41 -7.84
C ARG A 166 -1.36 -6.84 -8.68
N ALA A 167 -2.21 -6.00 -8.10
CA ALA A 167 -3.29 -5.33 -8.81
C ALA A 167 -2.76 -4.47 -9.99
N LYS A 168 -1.67 -3.73 -9.77
CA LYS A 168 -1.00 -2.95 -10.83
C LYS A 168 -0.53 -3.85 -11.98
N SER A 169 0.12 -4.98 -11.68
CA SER A 169 0.60 -5.91 -12.71
C SER A 169 -0.54 -6.47 -13.57
N LEU A 170 -1.70 -6.76 -12.97
CA LEU A 170 -2.88 -7.20 -13.72
C LEU A 170 -3.41 -6.10 -14.65
N LEU A 171 -3.53 -4.86 -14.16
CA LEU A 171 -3.98 -3.73 -14.98
C LEU A 171 -3.01 -3.40 -16.12
N LEU A 172 -1.70 -3.58 -15.90
CA LEU A 172 -0.69 -3.40 -16.96
C LEU A 172 -0.86 -4.45 -18.07
N ALA A 173 -1.07 -5.72 -17.71
CA ALA A 173 -1.30 -6.79 -18.67
C ALA A 173 -2.58 -6.51 -19.50
N GLU A 174 -3.66 -6.12 -18.82
CA GLU A 174 -4.90 -5.73 -19.48
C GLU A 174 -4.71 -4.51 -20.39
N ASN A 175 -3.95 -3.50 -19.97
CA ASN A 175 -3.69 -2.33 -20.80
C ASN A 175 -2.94 -2.68 -22.10
N VAL A 176 -2.00 -3.62 -22.02
CA VAL A 176 -1.27 -4.13 -23.20
C VAL A 176 -2.21 -4.87 -24.13
N GLU A 177 -3.03 -5.78 -23.59
CA GLU A 177 -4.02 -6.53 -24.39
C GLU A 177 -5.01 -5.59 -25.11
N GLU A 178 -5.53 -4.58 -24.41
CA GLU A 178 -6.45 -3.60 -25.00
C GLU A 178 -5.77 -2.72 -26.06
N GLN A 179 -4.46 -2.45 -25.92
CA GLN A 179 -3.67 -1.70 -26.91
C GLN A 179 -3.43 -2.54 -28.18
N GLU A 180 -3.14 -3.84 -28.02
CA GLU A 180 -3.00 -4.79 -29.14
C GLU A 180 -4.33 -4.91 -29.91
N LYS A 181 -5.45 -5.11 -29.19
CA LYS A 181 -6.79 -5.14 -29.80
C LYS A 181 -7.08 -3.87 -30.59
N MET A 182 -6.74 -2.70 -30.06
CA MET A 182 -6.95 -1.42 -30.76
C MET A 182 -6.11 -1.33 -32.04
N SER A 183 -4.84 -1.74 -32.00
CA SER A 183 -3.96 -1.69 -33.17
C SER A 183 -4.42 -2.61 -34.30
N ALA A 184 -5.12 -3.70 -33.97
CA ALA A 184 -5.73 -4.59 -34.96
C ALA A 184 -7.00 -4.02 -35.62
N LEU A 185 -7.54 -2.89 -35.12
CA LEU A 185 -8.71 -2.20 -35.67
C LEU A 185 -8.35 -1.04 -36.61
N GLN A 186 -7.06 -0.70 -36.71
CA GLN A 186 -6.51 0.35 -37.55
C GLN A 186 -5.93 -0.23 -38.84
#